data_AF-A0A143YSI9-F1
#
_entry.id   AF-A0A143YSI9-F1
#
_cell.length_a   1.000
_cell.length_b   1.000
_cell.length_c   1.000
_cell.angle_alpha   90.00
_cell.angle_beta   90.00
_cell.angle_gamma   90.00
#
_symmetry.space_group_name_H-M   'P 1'
#
loop_
_entity.id
_entity.type
_entity.pdbx_description
1 polymer ?
#
loop_
_entity_poly.entity_id
_entity_poly.type
_entity_poly.pdbx_seq_one_letter_code
_entity_poly.pdbx_strand_id
1 'polypeptide(L)'
;MNYLTEEQLIQINARIIKKFTPQEIIGVREKEGLNAVVEAPKATAFGEDAYPTIFDIAAVLLLGIAGKQLFQNANKRTAIAATDIFLQINGYKATWEHDEYIAFVMDVV
;
A
#
# COMPACT_ATOMS: atom_id res chain seq x y z
N MET A 1 6.14 -15.62 1.78
CA MET A 1 5.49 -14.37 1.35
C MET A 1 6.56 -13.30 1.21
N ASN A 2 6.61 -12.59 0.09
CA ASN A 2 7.51 -11.46 -0.12
C ASN A 2 6.78 -10.18 0.32
N TYR A 3 7.27 -9.52 1.37
CA TYR A 3 6.68 -8.30 1.91
C TYR A 3 7.39 -7.05 1.37
N LEU A 4 6.67 -5.93 1.32
CA LEU A 4 7.25 -4.63 1.03
C LEU A 4 7.84 -4.01 2.30
N THR A 5 9.02 -3.41 2.18
CA THR A 5 9.67 -2.65 3.25
C THR A 5 9.24 -1.19 3.27
N GLU A 6 9.49 -0.47 4.37
CA GLU A 6 9.25 0.97 4.45
C GLU A 6 9.96 1.72 3.32
N GLU A 7 11.22 1.36 3.04
CA GLU A 7 12.00 1.96 1.98
C GLU A 7 11.36 1.74 0.60
N GLN A 8 10.86 0.53 0.32
CA GLN A 8 10.16 0.25 -0.93
C GLN A 8 8.88 1.08 -1.04
N LEU A 9 8.12 1.24 0.04
CA LEU A 9 6.92 2.10 0.05
C LEU A 9 7.26 3.57 -0.22
N ILE A 10 8.35 4.08 0.37
CA ILE A 10 8.85 5.44 0.12
C ILE A 10 9.28 5.60 -1.35
N GLN A 11 9.98 4.62 -1.91
CA GLN A 11 10.40 4.63 -3.31
C GLN A 11 9.20 4.58 -4.26
N ILE A 12 8.17 3.79 -3.94
CA ILE A 12 6.92 3.74 -4.70
C ILE A 12 6.24 5.11 -4.67
N ASN A 13 6.05 5.72 -3.51
CA ASN A 13 5.45 7.05 -3.38
C ASN A 13 6.21 8.09 -4.20
N ALA A 14 7.54 8.13 -4.08
CA ALA A 14 8.38 9.05 -4.82
C ALA A 14 8.26 8.84 -6.35
N ARG A 15 8.18 7.60 -6.83
CA ARG A 15 7.98 7.29 -8.26
C ARG A 15 6.60 7.72 -8.75
N ILE A 16 5.55 7.50 -7.95
CA ILE A 16 4.18 7.92 -8.27
C ILE A 16 4.10 9.44 -8.41
N ILE A 17 4.64 10.19 -7.44
CA ILE A 17 4.65 11.65 -7.49
C ILE A 17 5.45 12.15 -8.70
N LYS A 18 6.68 11.66 -8.89
CA LYS A 18 7.52 12.07 -10.04
C LYS A 18 6.87 11.80 -11.40
N LYS A 19 6.10 10.72 -11.52
CA LYS A 19 5.47 10.31 -12.78
C LYS A 19 4.19 11.09 -13.07
N PHE A 20 3.35 11.32 -12.06
CA PHE A 20 1.98 11.80 -12.28
C PHE A 20 1.73 13.22 -11.76
N THR A 21 2.45 13.66 -10.74
CA THR A 21 2.24 14.96 -10.06
C THR A 21 3.57 15.54 -9.56
N PRO A 22 4.55 15.82 -10.46
CA PRO A 22 5.92 16.12 -10.06
C PRO A 22 6.10 17.40 -9.22
N GLN A 23 5.06 18.24 -9.13
CA GLN A 23 5.02 19.44 -8.28
C GLN A 23 4.60 19.16 -6.83
N GLU A 24 4.03 17.98 -6.54
CA GLU A 24 3.63 17.61 -5.17
C GLU A 24 4.87 17.30 -4.29
N ILE A 25 4.74 17.57 -3.00
CA ILE A 25 5.82 17.32 -2.03
C ILE A 25 5.98 15.81 -1.83
N ILE A 26 7.21 15.32 -2.00
CA ILE A 26 7.63 13.97 -1.61
C ILE A 26 8.12 14.02 -0.16
N GLY A 27 7.53 13.17 0.68
CA GLY A 27 7.97 13.05 2.08
C GLY A 27 7.10 12.09 2.88
N VAL A 28 7.71 11.45 3.87
CA VAL A 28 6.99 10.70 4.90
C VAL A 28 6.42 11.71 5.89
N ARG A 29 5.15 11.56 6.23
CA ARG A 29 4.46 12.38 7.22
C ARG A 29 4.39 11.65 8.56
N GLU A 30 3.95 10.39 8.55
CA GLU A 30 3.75 9.56 9.75
C GLU A 30 4.68 8.35 9.69
N LYS A 31 5.87 8.46 10.29
CA LYS A 31 6.89 7.40 10.23
C LYS A 31 6.44 6.16 11.01
N GLU A 32 5.88 6.36 12.18
CA GLU A 32 5.34 5.30 13.04
C GLU A 32 4.16 4.61 12.36
N GLY A 33 3.33 5.37 11.65
CA GLY A 33 2.24 4.83 10.84
C GLY A 33 2.74 3.94 9.70
N LEU A 34 3.83 4.33 9.04
CA LEU A 34 4.46 3.55 7.97
C LEU A 34 5.03 2.23 8.51
N ASN A 35 5.73 2.28 9.64
CA ASN A 35 6.23 1.09 10.32
C ASN A 35 5.08 0.14 10.69
N ALA A 36 3.99 0.68 11.27
CA ALA A 36 2.83 -0.11 11.65
C ALA A 36 2.18 -0.84 10.47
N VAL A 37 2.18 -0.24 9.27
CA VAL A 37 1.66 -0.90 8.06
C VAL A 37 2.55 -2.04 7.59
N VAL A 38 3.87 -1.90 7.68
CA VAL A 38 4.83 -2.95 7.29
C VAL A 38 4.82 -4.12 8.27
N GLU A 39 4.55 -3.86 9.55
CA GLU A 39 4.50 -4.89 10.59
C GLU A 39 3.12 -5.57 10.71
N ALA A 40 2.03 -4.89 10.31
CA ALA A 40 0.67 -5.44 10.41
C ALA A 40 0.51 -6.85 9.79
N PRO A 41 1.09 -7.20 8.63
CA PRO A 41 0.99 -8.54 8.06
C PRO A 41 1.53 -9.67 8.95
N LYS A 42 2.35 -9.35 9.95
CA LYS A 42 2.94 -10.31 10.89
C LYS A 42 2.13 -10.43 12.20
N ALA A 43 1.01 -9.72 12.30
CA ALA A 43 0.18 -9.74 13.49
C ALA A 43 -0.49 -11.10 13.68
N THR A 44 -0.63 -11.52 14.93
CA THR A 44 -1.34 -12.73 15.32
C THR A 44 -2.61 -12.38 16.10
N ALA A 45 -3.65 -13.18 15.94
CA ALA A 45 -4.91 -13.07 16.67
C ALA A 45 -5.32 -14.47 17.16
N PHE A 46 -5.63 -14.60 18.46
CA PHE A 46 -6.01 -15.87 19.09
C PHE A 46 -5.00 -17.02 18.90
N GLY A 47 -3.72 -16.69 18.72
CA GLY A 47 -2.64 -17.68 18.53
C GLY A 47 -2.41 -18.10 17.08
N GLU A 48 -3.16 -17.53 16.13
CA GLU A 48 -3.02 -17.78 14.69
C GLU A 48 -2.66 -16.50 13.93
N ASP A 49 -2.26 -16.62 12.67
CA ASP A 49 -1.98 -15.46 11.80
C ASP A 49 -3.26 -14.65 11.60
N ALA A 50 -3.21 -13.35 11.90
CA ALA A 50 -4.38 -12.47 11.75
C ALA A 50 -4.77 -12.24 10.28
N TYR A 51 -3.84 -12.46 9.35
CA TYR A 51 -4.00 -12.28 7.91
C TYR A 51 -3.52 -13.54 7.18
N PRO A 52 -4.33 -14.61 7.16
CA PRO A 52 -3.89 -15.93 6.71
C PRO A 52 -3.70 -16.02 5.19
N THR A 53 -4.32 -15.12 4.41
CA THR A 53 -4.20 -15.13 2.95
C THR A 53 -3.40 -13.93 2.42
N ILE A 54 -2.86 -14.09 1.21
CA ILE A 54 -2.21 -12.98 0.50
C ILE A 54 -3.18 -11.80 0.28
N PHE A 55 -4.47 -12.08 0.06
CA PHE A 55 -5.47 -11.05 -0.18
C PHE A 55 -5.79 -10.26 1.08
N ASP A 56 -5.75 -10.90 2.25
CA ASP A 56 -5.88 -10.22 3.55
C ASP A 56 -4.73 -9.23 3.75
N ILE A 57 -3.50 -9.67 3.47
CA ILE A 57 -2.31 -8.81 3.55
C ILE A 57 -2.39 -7.66 2.54
N ALA A 58 -2.84 -7.94 1.32
CA ALA A 58 -3.03 -6.93 0.28
C ALA A 58 -4.07 -5.87 0.70
N ALA A 59 -5.16 -6.28 1.35
CA ALA A 59 -6.19 -5.39 1.87
C ALA A 59 -5.68 -4.53 3.03
N VAL A 60 -4.93 -5.11 3.96
CA VAL A 60 -4.29 -4.38 5.08
C VAL A 60 -3.33 -3.32 4.56
N LEU A 61 -2.51 -3.67 3.57
CA LEU A 61 -1.58 -2.73 2.94
C LEU A 61 -2.32 -1.57 2.27
N LEU A 62 -3.38 -1.88 1.50
CA LEU A 62 -4.18 -0.89 0.80
C LEU A 62 -4.84 0.09 1.79
N LEU A 63 -5.59 -0.44 2.76
CA LEU A 63 -6.30 0.36 3.76
C LEU A 63 -5.33 1.14 4.67
N GLY A 64 -4.23 0.50 5.06
CA GLY A 64 -3.21 1.09 5.91
C GLY A 64 -2.55 2.31 5.27
N ILE A 65 -2.22 2.25 3.98
CA ILE A 65 -1.58 3.37 3.28
C ILE A 65 -2.61 4.43 2.88
N ALA A 66 -3.75 4.02 2.30
CA ALA A 66 -4.74 4.95 1.79
C ALA A 66 -5.45 5.73 2.91
N GLY A 67 -5.75 5.08 4.04
CA GLY A 67 -6.52 5.66 5.14
C GLY A 67 -5.71 6.47 6.15
N LYS A 68 -4.40 6.21 6.32
CA LYS A 68 -3.60 6.82 7.40
C LYS A 68 -2.78 8.05 7.00
N GLN A 69 -2.90 8.55 5.77
CA GLN A 69 -2.14 9.71 5.28
C GLN A 69 -0.62 9.65 5.60
N LEU A 70 0.00 8.50 5.36
CA LEU A 70 1.40 8.21 5.74
C LEU A 70 2.44 9.11 5.06
N PHE A 71 2.11 9.59 3.86
CA PHE A 71 2.94 10.47 3.05
C PHE A 71 2.33 11.87 2.96
N GLN A 72 3.16 12.85 2.62
CA GLN A 72 2.70 14.23 2.37
C GLN A 72 1.64 14.29 1.27
N ASN A 73 1.85 13.55 0.18
CA ASN A 73 0.92 13.47 -0.96
C ASN A 73 0.87 12.06 -1.56
N ALA A 74 -0.07 11.86 -2.48
CA ALA A 74 -0.25 10.64 -3.27
C ALA A 74 -0.50 9.35 -2.47
N ASN A 75 -1.03 9.42 -1.25
CA ASN A 75 -1.35 8.26 -0.39
C ASN A 75 -2.19 7.19 -1.11
N LYS A 76 -3.36 7.56 -1.65
CA LYS A 76 -4.25 6.60 -2.36
C LYS A 76 -3.57 5.94 -3.57
N ARG A 77 -2.86 6.74 -4.39
CA ARG A 77 -2.11 6.24 -5.56
C ARG A 77 -0.93 5.34 -5.16
N THR A 78 -0.30 5.64 -4.03
CA THR A 78 0.77 4.82 -3.46
C THR A 78 0.23 3.51 -2.91
N ALA A 79 -0.93 3.53 -2.25
CA ALA A 79 -1.59 2.34 -1.75
C ALA A 79 -1.93 1.38 -2.90
N ILE A 80 -2.54 1.90 -3.96
CA ILE A 80 -2.81 1.18 -5.22
C ILE A 80 -1.55 0.51 -5.77
N ALA A 81 -0.50 1.30 -5.99
CA ALA A 81 0.73 0.80 -6.59
C ALA A 81 1.45 -0.21 -5.69
N ALA A 82 1.46 0.01 -4.38
CA ALA A 82 2.07 -0.89 -3.41
C ALA A 82 1.32 -2.23 -3.36
N THR A 83 -0.01 -2.21 -3.35
CA THR A 83 -0.82 -3.43 -3.36
C THR A 83 -0.66 -4.22 -4.65
N ASP A 84 -0.66 -3.57 -5.81
CA ASP A 84 -0.41 -4.23 -7.10
C ASP A 84 1.00 -4.83 -7.16
N ILE A 85 2.04 -4.08 -6.77
CA ILE A 85 3.42 -4.60 -6.71
C ILE A 85 3.52 -5.77 -5.74
N PHE A 86 2.91 -5.69 -4.56
CA PHE A 86 2.90 -6.77 -3.57
C PHE A 86 2.29 -8.05 -4.16
N LEU A 87 1.16 -7.96 -4.86
CA LEU A 87 0.56 -9.10 -5.53
C LEU A 87 1.49 -9.66 -6.62
N GLN A 88 2.09 -8.80 -7.44
CA GLN A 88 2.99 -9.19 -8.53
C GLN A 88 4.23 -9.93 -8.04
N ILE A 89 4.92 -9.43 -7.00
CA ILE A 89 6.12 -10.09 -6.45
C ILE A 89 5.81 -11.41 -5.74
N ASN A 90 4.52 -11.72 -5.53
CA ASN A 90 4.05 -12.98 -4.97
C ASN A 90 3.31 -13.86 -6.02
N GLY A 91 3.43 -13.53 -7.31
CA GLY A 91 2.93 -14.36 -8.41
C GLY A 91 1.48 -14.09 -8.83
N TYR A 92 0.85 -13.03 -8.32
CA TYR A 92 -0.51 -12.65 -8.68
C TYR A 92 -0.50 -11.42 -9.60
N LYS A 93 -1.36 -11.43 -10.60
CA LYS A 93 -1.53 -10.28 -11.51
C LYS A 93 -2.96 -9.79 -11.41
N ALA A 94 -3.13 -8.53 -11.01
CA ALA A 94 -4.43 -7.87 -11.11
C ALA A 94 -4.83 -7.72 -12.58
N THR A 95 -6.06 -8.10 -12.93
CA THR A 95 -6.62 -7.98 -14.29
C THR A 95 -7.60 -6.82 -14.42
N TRP A 96 -7.57 -5.87 -13.48
CA TRP A 96 -8.51 -4.77 -13.43
C TRP A 96 -8.14 -3.72 -14.49
N GLU A 97 -9.15 -3.12 -15.13
CA GLU A 97 -8.95 -1.91 -15.92
C GLU A 97 -8.57 -0.75 -14.98
N HIS A 98 -7.67 0.13 -15.44
CA HIS A 98 -7.04 1.15 -14.59
C HIS A 98 -8.05 2.04 -13.86
N ASP A 99 -9.14 2.41 -14.54
CA ASP A 99 -10.16 3.31 -14.02
C ASP A 99 -11.06 2.63 -12.97
N GLU A 100 -11.36 1.33 -13.13
CA GLU A 100 -12.16 0.57 -12.15
C GLU A 100 -11.40 0.42 -10.82
N TYR A 101 -10.09 0.21 -10.89
CA TYR A 101 -9.26 0.07 -9.69
C TYR A 101 -9.11 1.39 -8.93
N ILE A 102 -8.98 2.51 -9.64
CA ILE A 102 -8.96 3.83 -9.01
C ILE A 102 -10.31 4.14 -8.35
N ALA A 103 -11.43 3.87 -9.05
CA ALA A 103 -12.77 4.09 -8.50
C ALA A 103 -12.99 3.28 -7.23
N PHE A 104 -12.62 2.00 -7.21
CA PHE A 104 -12.73 1.15 -6.03
C PHE A 104 -11.99 1.73 -4.81
N VAL A 105 -10.76 2.20 -4.99
CA VAL A 105 -10.00 2.80 -3.88
C VAL A 105 -10.57 4.15 -3.46
N MET A 106 -11.27 4.87 -4.33
CA MET A 106 -11.96 6.10 -3.92
C MET A 106 -13.19 5.83 -3.06
N ASP A 107 -13.87 4.68 -3.27
CA ASP A 107 -15.06 4.29 -2.51
C ASP A 107 -14.74 3.65 -1.16
N VAL A 108 -13.62 2.93 -1.06
CA VAL A 108 -13.27 2.12 0.14
C VAL A 108 -12.59 2.94 1.24
N VAL A 109 -12.06 4.14 0.95
CA VAL A 109 -11.27 4.97 1.89
C VAL A 109 -11.57 6.45 1.83
#